data_AF-A0A0C3P142-F1
#
_entry.id   AF-A0A0C3P142-F1
#
_cell.length_a   1.000
_cell.length_b   1.000
_cell.length_c   1.000
_cell.angle_alpha   90.00
_cell.angle_beta   90.00
_cell.angle_gamma   90.00
#
_symmetry.space_group_name_H-M   'P 1'
#
loop_
_entity.id
_entity.type
_entity.pdbx_description
1 polymer ?
#
loop_
_entity_poly.entity_id
_entity_poly.type
_entity_poly.pdbx_seq_one_letter_code
_entity_poly.pdbx_strand_id
1 'polypeptide(L)'
;QPFQEAWPLQHLIYERSIALGMTLHPNTQRTYSSHLNSYLTFCEIHGFPISPTPDTLSFFVVFMSHYIQPRSVENYLSGIVSQLELHFPDVRDIRNSNLVRRTLCGSLRRFARPVSRRQPLSHDHLRHALNTCTCPLEYDDLCWLAMLFCGFFGLLRVGELVWPDAVGLRDYTCLSPRSSVSIDQSSFTFCVPQRKSDVCFEGHLIRITLPPSQIQAIGGWSSSAWQRYVRKNPVLLQTLL
;
A
#
# COMPACT_ATOMS: atom_id res chain seq x y z
N GLN A 1 6.82 40.80 -6.15
CA GLN A 1 6.99 39.37 -6.48
C GLN A 1 8.47 39.09 -6.66
N PRO A 2 9.00 37.93 -6.21
CA PRO A 2 10.38 37.57 -6.50
C PRO A 2 10.58 37.47 -8.02
N PHE A 3 11.76 37.85 -8.51
CA PHE A 3 12.12 37.71 -9.92
C PHE A 3 12.12 36.22 -10.30
N GLN A 4 11.45 35.88 -11.39
CA GLN A 4 11.37 34.53 -11.93
C GLN A 4 12.09 34.49 -13.28
N GLU A 5 13.18 33.72 -13.36
CA GLU A 5 13.90 33.50 -14.60
C GLU A 5 13.11 32.58 -15.52
N ALA A 6 13.07 32.88 -16.82
CA ALA A 6 12.40 32.06 -17.82
C ALA A 6 13.26 30.81 -18.12
N TRP A 7 12.71 29.62 -17.85
CA TRP A 7 13.39 28.36 -18.15
C TRP A 7 13.31 28.00 -19.65
N PRO A 8 14.39 27.48 -20.24
CA PRO A 8 14.35 26.95 -21.60
C PRO A 8 13.49 25.68 -21.67
N LEU A 9 12.95 25.36 -22.85
CA LEU A 9 12.06 24.21 -23.06
C LEU A 9 12.66 22.87 -22.58
N GLN A 10 13.96 22.66 -22.79
CA GLN A 10 14.64 21.45 -22.33
C GLN A 10 14.61 21.31 -20.80
N HIS A 11 14.80 22.41 -20.08
CA HIS A 11 14.73 22.43 -18.63
C HIS A 11 13.30 22.16 -18.15
N LEU A 12 12.29 22.76 -18.79
CA LEU A 12 10.89 22.46 -18.50
C LEU A 12 10.54 20.98 -18.69
N ILE A 13 11.04 20.36 -19.77
CA ILE A 13 10.82 18.93 -20.04
C ILE A 13 11.52 18.06 -18.98
N TYR A 14 12.75 18.43 -18.61
CA TYR A 14 13.53 17.72 -17.59
C TYR A 14 12.86 17.77 -16.21
N GLU A 15 12.52 18.96 -15.71
CA GLU A 15 11.84 19.13 -14.41
C GLU A 15 10.49 18.44 -14.38
N ARG A 16 9.72 18.53 -15.48
CA ARG A 16 8.47 17.78 -15.60
C ARG A 16 8.70 16.27 -15.51
N SER A 17 9.77 15.76 -16.11
CA SER A 17 10.09 14.33 -16.08
C SER A 17 10.47 13.86 -14.67
N ILE A 18 11.23 14.67 -13.93
CA ILE A 18 11.53 14.42 -12.51
C ILE A 18 10.23 14.43 -11.70
N ALA A 19 9.42 15.48 -11.84
CA ALA A 19 8.17 15.61 -11.11
C ALA A 19 7.23 14.43 -11.36
N LEU A 20 7.09 13.99 -12.62
CA LEU A 20 6.33 12.80 -12.98
C LEU A 20 6.92 11.52 -12.37
N GLY A 21 8.24 11.36 -12.37
CA GLY A 21 8.92 10.25 -11.70
C GLY A 21 8.64 10.17 -10.20
N MET A 22 8.55 11.33 -9.54
CA MET A 22 8.27 11.45 -8.11
C MET A 22 6.80 11.19 -7.74
N THR A 23 5.87 11.13 -8.72
CA THR A 23 4.45 10.85 -8.44
C THR A 23 4.20 9.43 -7.95
N LEU A 24 5.08 8.48 -8.27
CA LEU A 24 4.93 7.08 -7.91
C LEU A 24 5.98 6.69 -6.89
N HIS A 25 5.52 6.26 -5.72
CA HIS A 25 6.39 5.62 -4.73
C HIS A 25 7.17 4.43 -5.36
N PRO A 26 8.45 4.20 -5.04
CA PRO A 26 9.29 3.16 -5.65
C PRO A 26 8.66 1.75 -5.69
N ASN A 27 8.03 1.32 -4.59
CA ASN A 27 7.24 0.06 -4.56
C ASN A 27 6.14 0.00 -5.64
N THR A 28 5.46 1.11 -5.90
CA THR A 28 4.43 1.21 -6.94
C THR A 28 5.04 1.11 -8.32
N GLN A 29 6.17 1.80 -8.55
CA GLN A 29 6.90 1.72 -9.81
C GLN A 29 7.31 0.28 -10.10
N ARG A 30 7.92 -0.41 -9.12
CA ARG A 30 8.29 -1.84 -9.24
C ARG A 30 7.09 -2.74 -9.55
N THR A 31 5.97 -2.50 -8.89
CA THR A 31 4.72 -3.24 -9.13
C THR A 31 4.20 -3.00 -10.55
N TYR A 32 4.19 -1.75 -11.01
CA TYR A 32 3.71 -1.40 -12.35
C TYR A 32 4.65 -1.93 -13.45
N SER A 33 5.97 -1.93 -13.23
CA SER A 33 6.92 -2.61 -14.11
C SER A 33 6.62 -4.10 -14.22
N SER A 34 6.29 -4.77 -13.11
CA SER A 34 5.88 -6.18 -13.13
C SER A 34 4.56 -6.41 -13.88
N HIS A 35 3.59 -5.50 -13.74
CA HIS A 35 2.35 -5.55 -14.52
C HIS A 35 2.62 -5.39 -16.02
N LEU A 36 3.47 -4.42 -16.41
CA LEU A 36 3.85 -4.22 -17.80
C LEU A 36 4.56 -5.45 -18.36
N ASN A 37 5.54 -6.02 -17.65
CA ASN A 37 6.22 -7.24 -18.09
C ASN A 37 5.24 -8.40 -18.32
N SER A 38 4.22 -8.53 -17.46
CA SER A 38 3.18 -9.56 -17.65
C SER A 38 2.39 -9.35 -18.95
N TYR A 39 2.12 -8.09 -19.31
CA TYR A 39 1.47 -7.76 -20.58
C TYR A 39 2.39 -7.95 -21.79
N LEU A 40 3.67 -7.59 -21.69
CA LEU A 40 4.65 -7.82 -22.75
C LEU A 40 4.82 -9.30 -23.06
N THR A 41 4.94 -10.13 -22.02
CA THR A 41 4.99 -11.60 -22.17
C THR A 41 3.71 -12.15 -22.80
N PHE A 42 2.53 -11.62 -22.42
CA PHE A 42 1.28 -11.98 -23.08
C PHE A 42 1.30 -11.61 -24.58
N CYS A 43 1.73 -10.40 -24.93
CA CYS A 43 1.86 -9.97 -26.32
C CYS A 43 2.81 -10.88 -27.10
N GLU A 44 3.96 -11.23 -26.51
CA GLU A 44 4.96 -12.11 -27.12
C GLU A 44 4.40 -13.52 -27.37
N ILE A 45 3.81 -14.16 -26.36
CA ILE A 45 3.27 -15.52 -26.44
C ILE A 45 2.15 -15.63 -27.50
N HIS A 46 1.35 -14.57 -27.67
CA HIS A 46 0.21 -14.56 -28.57
C HIS A 46 0.46 -13.82 -29.90
N GLY A 47 1.67 -13.32 -30.14
CA GLY A 47 2.01 -12.59 -31.36
C GLY A 47 1.25 -11.26 -31.53
N PHE A 48 0.81 -10.64 -30.42
CA PHE A 48 0.17 -9.33 -30.47
C PHE A 48 1.20 -8.19 -30.48
N PRO A 49 0.90 -7.07 -31.17
CA PRO A 49 1.67 -5.84 -30.99
C PRO A 49 1.65 -5.38 -29.53
N ILE A 50 2.72 -4.69 -29.11
CA ILE A 50 2.78 -4.06 -27.78
C ILE A 50 1.75 -2.93 -27.66
N SER A 51 1.45 -2.26 -28.78
CA SER A 51 0.44 -1.19 -28.83
C SER A 51 -0.91 -1.71 -28.33
N PRO A 52 -1.45 -1.17 -27.23
CA PRO A 52 -2.70 -1.63 -26.65
C PRO A 52 -3.87 -1.24 -27.54
N THR A 53 -4.82 -2.14 -27.73
CA THR A 53 -6.11 -1.92 -28.37
C THR A 53 -7.22 -2.41 -27.45
N PRO A 54 -8.50 -2.03 -27.70
CA PRO A 54 -9.61 -2.56 -26.90
C PRO A 54 -9.64 -4.09 -26.90
N ASP A 55 -9.33 -4.72 -28.04
CA ASP A 55 -9.27 -6.16 -28.18
C ASP A 55 -8.10 -6.76 -27.39
N THR A 56 -6.87 -6.26 -27.56
CA THR A 56 -5.70 -6.85 -26.88
C THR A 56 -5.79 -6.74 -25.37
N LEU A 57 -6.24 -5.60 -24.83
CA LEU A 57 -6.49 -5.47 -23.39
C LEU A 57 -7.64 -6.36 -22.92
N SER A 58 -8.69 -6.54 -23.72
CA SER A 58 -9.79 -7.44 -23.35
C SER A 58 -9.34 -8.91 -23.33
N PHE A 59 -8.53 -9.34 -24.29
CA PHE A 59 -7.96 -10.68 -24.32
C PHE A 59 -7.01 -10.90 -23.14
N PHE A 60 -6.15 -9.92 -22.84
CA PHE A 60 -5.30 -9.95 -21.65
C PHE A 60 -6.13 -10.12 -20.38
N VAL A 61 -7.26 -9.41 -20.26
CA VAL A 61 -8.16 -9.54 -19.10
C VAL A 61 -8.67 -10.97 -18.95
N VAL A 62 -9.18 -11.57 -20.03
CA VAL A 62 -9.72 -12.94 -19.99
C VAL A 62 -8.61 -13.94 -19.67
N PHE A 63 -7.47 -13.82 -20.35
CA PHE A 63 -6.30 -14.68 -20.18
C PHE A 63 -5.80 -14.66 -18.73
N MET A 64 -5.49 -13.47 -18.19
CA MET A 64 -4.99 -13.34 -16.83
C MET A 64 -6.00 -13.73 -15.77
N SER A 65 -7.29 -13.49 -16.02
CA SER A 65 -8.37 -13.89 -15.09
C SER A 65 -8.50 -15.41 -14.92
N HIS A 66 -7.89 -16.20 -15.81
CA HIS A 66 -7.80 -17.64 -15.63
C HIS A 66 -6.78 -18.03 -14.55
N TYR A 67 -5.70 -17.27 -14.42
CA TYR A 67 -4.57 -17.57 -13.52
C TYR A 67 -4.67 -16.81 -12.19
N ILE A 68 -5.21 -15.60 -12.18
CA ILE A 68 -5.31 -14.74 -11.00
C ILE A 68 -6.73 -14.18 -10.82
N GLN A 69 -7.01 -13.62 -9.63
CA GLN A 69 -8.30 -13.00 -9.37
C GLN A 69 -8.57 -11.84 -10.34
N PRO A 70 -9.75 -11.74 -10.97
CA PRO A 70 -10.07 -10.64 -11.89
C PRO A 70 -9.92 -9.25 -11.27
N ARG A 71 -10.12 -9.13 -9.95
CA ARG A 71 -9.86 -7.88 -9.20
C ARG A 71 -8.38 -7.49 -9.23
N SER A 72 -7.47 -8.46 -9.21
CA SER A 72 -6.04 -8.20 -9.37
C SER A 72 -5.72 -7.79 -10.80
N VAL A 73 -6.38 -8.40 -11.79
CA VAL A 73 -6.21 -8.03 -13.21
C VAL A 73 -6.57 -6.56 -13.46
N GLU A 74 -7.57 -6.02 -12.77
CA GLU A 74 -7.89 -4.58 -12.84
C GLU A 74 -6.71 -3.71 -12.37
N ASN A 75 -6.02 -4.10 -11.29
CA ASN A 75 -4.80 -3.40 -10.83
C ASN A 75 -3.65 -3.55 -11.83
N TYR A 76 -3.55 -4.68 -12.52
CA TYR A 76 -2.57 -4.88 -13.60
C TYR A 76 -2.80 -3.87 -14.71
N LEU A 77 -4.05 -3.72 -15.17
CA LEU A 77 -4.40 -2.74 -16.19
C LEU A 77 -4.03 -1.32 -15.78
N SER A 78 -4.28 -0.93 -14.52
CA SER A 78 -3.85 0.39 -14.04
C SER A 78 -2.34 0.59 -14.12
N GLY A 79 -1.55 -0.43 -13.79
CA GLY A 79 -0.09 -0.37 -13.92
C GLY A 79 0.39 -0.35 -15.36
N ILE A 80 -0.19 -1.17 -16.23
CA ILE A 80 0.11 -1.23 -17.67
C ILE A 80 -0.18 0.13 -18.31
N VAL A 81 -1.38 0.67 -18.11
CA VAL A 81 -1.81 1.98 -18.63
C VAL A 81 -0.85 3.07 -18.16
N SER A 82 -0.52 3.11 -16.86
CA SER A 82 0.38 4.11 -16.31
C SER A 82 1.78 4.10 -16.92
N GLN A 83 2.28 2.93 -17.32
CA GLN A 83 3.61 2.80 -17.93
C GLN A 83 3.59 3.07 -19.43
N LEU A 84 2.50 2.68 -20.11
CA LEU A 84 2.36 2.83 -21.55
C LEU A 84 1.93 4.24 -21.98
N GLU A 85 1.32 5.03 -21.09
CA GLU A 85 0.73 6.34 -21.42
C GLU A 85 1.71 7.33 -22.05
N LEU A 86 2.99 7.30 -21.66
CA LEU A 86 4.02 8.16 -22.26
C LEU A 86 4.27 7.84 -23.74
N HIS A 87 4.05 6.59 -24.16
CA HIS A 87 4.27 6.11 -25.52
C HIS A 87 2.97 6.00 -26.33
N PHE A 88 1.85 5.77 -25.64
CA PHE A 88 0.53 5.57 -26.22
C PHE A 88 -0.49 6.45 -25.46
N PRO A 89 -0.62 7.74 -25.80
CA PRO A 89 -1.45 8.68 -25.05
C PRO A 89 -2.92 8.23 -24.89
N ASP A 90 -3.46 7.54 -25.89
CA ASP A 90 -4.86 7.06 -25.90
C ASP A 90 -5.09 5.80 -25.05
N VAL A 91 -4.05 5.22 -24.44
CA VAL A 91 -4.14 3.95 -23.70
C VAL A 91 -5.15 4.00 -22.55
N ARG A 92 -5.36 5.17 -21.95
CA ARG A 92 -6.38 5.38 -20.91
C ARG A 92 -7.78 5.22 -21.48
N ASP A 93 -8.05 5.78 -22.64
CA ASP A 93 -9.36 5.69 -23.31
C ASP A 93 -9.62 4.26 -23.77
N ILE A 94 -8.59 3.59 -24.28
CA ILE A 94 -8.63 2.18 -24.66
C ILE A 94 -8.97 1.29 -23.47
N ARG A 95 -8.31 1.48 -22.32
CA ARG A 95 -8.63 0.76 -21.06
C ARG A 95 -10.06 1.06 -20.57
N ASN A 96 -10.55 2.27 -20.81
CA ASN A 96 -11.90 2.68 -20.41
C ASN A 96 -12.98 2.35 -21.45
N SER A 97 -12.62 1.77 -22.58
CA SER A 97 -13.57 1.36 -23.63
C SER A 97 -14.63 0.40 -23.10
N ASN A 98 -15.80 0.40 -23.75
CA ASN A 98 -16.92 -0.45 -23.36
C ASN A 98 -16.54 -1.94 -23.36
N LEU A 99 -15.73 -2.37 -24.34
CA LEU A 99 -15.27 -3.73 -24.49
C LEU A 99 -14.46 -4.19 -23.26
N VAL A 100 -13.39 -3.46 -22.90
CA VAL A 100 -12.53 -3.81 -21.76
C VAL A 100 -13.33 -3.82 -20.45
N ARG A 101 -14.18 -2.81 -20.23
CA ARG A 101 -15.03 -2.71 -19.03
C ARG A 101 -16.01 -3.88 -18.91
N ARG A 102 -16.68 -4.24 -20.01
CA ARG A 102 -17.62 -5.38 -20.01
C ARG A 102 -16.89 -6.70 -19.84
N THR A 103 -15.71 -6.84 -20.42
CA THR A 103 -14.87 -8.03 -20.27
C THR A 103 -14.40 -8.20 -18.82
N LEU A 104 -13.96 -7.13 -18.14
CA LEU A 104 -13.67 -7.17 -16.69
C LEU A 104 -14.90 -7.62 -15.89
N CYS A 105 -16.07 -7.04 -16.18
CA CYS A 105 -17.32 -7.42 -15.51
C CYS A 105 -17.68 -8.91 -15.75
N GLY A 106 -17.54 -9.39 -16.98
CA GLY A 106 -17.76 -10.78 -17.34
C GLY A 106 -16.77 -11.72 -16.65
N SER A 107 -15.48 -11.36 -16.64
CA SER A 107 -14.43 -12.12 -15.95
C SER A 107 -14.65 -12.18 -14.44
N LEU A 108 -15.13 -11.10 -13.81
CA LEU A 108 -15.54 -11.12 -12.41
C LEU A 108 -16.68 -12.13 -12.18
N ARG A 109 -17.69 -12.16 -13.05
CA ARG A 109 -18.79 -13.13 -12.93
C ARG A 109 -18.33 -14.57 -13.14
N ARG A 110 -17.38 -14.79 -14.06
CA ARG A 110 -16.92 -16.13 -14.45
C ARG A 110 -15.87 -16.72 -13.52
N PHE A 111 -14.95 -15.91 -13.01
CA PHE A 111 -13.74 -16.38 -12.34
C PHE A 111 -13.55 -15.86 -10.91
N ALA A 112 -14.32 -14.85 -10.47
CA ALA A 112 -14.14 -14.33 -9.12
C ALA A 112 -14.44 -15.40 -8.07
N ARG A 113 -13.58 -15.46 -7.06
CA ARG A 113 -13.78 -16.31 -5.90
C ARG A 113 -14.08 -15.42 -4.69
N PRO A 114 -14.82 -15.94 -3.69
CA PRO A 114 -15.02 -15.22 -2.43
C PRO A 114 -13.67 -14.83 -1.81
N VAL A 115 -13.59 -13.61 -1.29
CA VAL A 115 -12.39 -13.15 -0.58
C VAL A 115 -12.30 -13.89 0.74
N SER A 116 -11.32 -14.78 0.87
CA SER A 116 -10.98 -15.39 2.16
C SER A 116 -10.22 -14.39 3.01
N ARG A 117 -10.82 -13.94 4.11
CA ARG A 117 -10.20 -13.03 5.06
C ARG A 117 -9.61 -13.83 6.22
N ARG A 118 -8.34 -13.55 6.56
CA ARG A 118 -7.74 -14.06 7.80
C ARG A 118 -8.50 -13.47 8.99
N GLN A 119 -8.59 -14.24 10.08
CA GLN A 119 -9.17 -13.76 11.33
C GLN A 119 -8.33 -12.60 11.88
N PRO A 120 -8.97 -11.63 12.57
CA PRO A 120 -8.26 -10.53 13.17
C PRO A 120 -7.31 -11.01 14.28
N LEU A 121 -6.19 -10.30 14.46
CA LEU A 121 -5.35 -10.49 15.63
C LEU A 121 -6.14 -10.09 16.89
N SER A 122 -5.94 -10.79 18.00
CA SER A 122 -6.66 -10.60 19.25
C SER A 122 -5.68 -10.44 20.41
N HIS A 123 -6.15 -9.97 21.56
CA HIS A 123 -5.35 -9.89 22.78
C HIS A 123 -4.84 -11.26 23.24
N ASP A 124 -5.61 -12.33 23.01
CA ASP A 124 -5.18 -13.68 23.34
C ASP A 124 -4.01 -14.12 22.46
N HIS A 125 -3.99 -13.72 21.18
CA HIS A 125 -2.84 -13.94 20.31
C HIS A 125 -1.59 -13.17 20.80
N LEU A 126 -1.76 -11.93 21.29
CA LEU A 126 -0.64 -11.16 21.87
C LEU A 126 -0.11 -11.79 23.16
N ARG A 127 -1.01 -12.24 24.05
CA ARG A 127 -0.65 -12.92 25.29
C ARG A 127 0.05 -14.25 24.99
N HIS A 128 -0.46 -14.99 24.01
CA HIS A 128 0.15 -16.23 23.55
C HIS A 128 1.57 -15.98 23.01
N ALA A 129 1.75 -14.96 22.17
CA ALA A 129 3.05 -14.56 21.66
C ALA A 129 4.05 -14.27 22.79
N LEU A 130 3.65 -13.45 23.78
CA LEU A 130 4.47 -13.13 24.95
C LEU A 130 4.84 -14.38 25.77
N ASN A 131 3.88 -15.29 25.98
CA ASN A 131 4.08 -16.49 26.79
C ASN A 131 4.88 -17.58 26.07
N THR A 132 5.02 -17.49 24.74
CA THR A 132 5.73 -18.50 23.94
C THR A 132 7.22 -18.16 23.81
N CYS A 133 7.59 -16.89 23.98
CA CYS A 133 9.01 -16.50 24.02
C CYS A 133 9.69 -17.11 25.25
N THR A 134 10.84 -17.75 25.02
CA THR A 134 11.66 -18.34 26.08
C THR A 134 12.39 -17.26 26.86
N CYS A 135 12.44 -17.39 28.18
CA CYS A 135 13.20 -16.48 29.04
C CYS A 135 14.65 -16.98 29.22
N PRO A 136 15.65 -16.07 29.22
CA PRO A 136 15.53 -14.62 29.04
C PRO A 136 15.21 -14.24 27.58
N LEU A 137 14.45 -13.16 27.39
CA LEU A 137 14.13 -12.64 26.05
C LEU A 137 15.41 -12.11 25.39
N GLU A 138 15.69 -12.58 24.18
CA GLU A 138 16.80 -12.05 23.37
C GLU A 138 16.39 -10.77 22.64
N TYR A 139 17.37 -10.11 22.02
CA TYR A 139 17.13 -8.88 21.28
C TYR A 139 16.06 -9.05 20.18
N ASP A 140 16.11 -10.15 19.43
CA ASP A 140 15.17 -10.42 18.35
C ASP A 140 13.76 -10.71 18.88
N ASP A 141 13.63 -11.38 20.03
CA ASP A 141 12.34 -11.57 20.71
C ASP A 141 11.73 -10.22 21.10
N LEU A 142 12.54 -9.34 21.72
CA LEU A 142 12.12 -8.01 22.13
C LEU A 142 11.74 -7.14 20.91
N CYS A 143 12.52 -7.20 19.83
CA CYS A 143 12.26 -6.47 18.59
C CYS A 143 10.95 -6.94 17.95
N TRP A 144 10.75 -8.26 17.84
CA TRP A 144 9.55 -8.84 17.27
C TRP A 144 8.31 -8.54 18.11
N LEU A 145 8.39 -8.69 19.44
CA LEU A 145 7.30 -8.31 20.35
C LEU A 145 7.00 -6.82 20.26
N ALA A 146 8.02 -5.95 20.22
CA ALA A 146 7.81 -4.51 20.05
C ALA A 146 7.07 -4.21 18.73
N MET A 147 7.48 -4.81 17.60
CA MET A 147 6.77 -4.64 16.32
C MET A 147 5.33 -5.15 16.38
N LEU A 148 5.10 -6.32 16.97
CA LEU A 148 3.76 -6.91 17.10
C LEU A 148 2.83 -6.01 17.91
N PHE A 149 3.30 -5.51 19.06
CA PHE A 149 2.52 -4.67 19.95
C PHE A 149 2.34 -3.26 19.38
N CYS A 150 3.38 -2.65 18.81
CA CYS A 150 3.26 -1.37 18.11
C CYS A 150 2.31 -1.45 16.90
N GLY A 151 2.38 -2.53 16.13
CA GLY A 151 1.47 -2.78 15.02
C GLY A 151 0.03 -2.95 15.46
N PHE A 152 -0.21 -3.70 16.54
CA PHE A 152 -1.54 -3.93 17.07
C PHE A 152 -2.14 -2.68 17.73
N PHE A 153 -1.42 -2.05 18.66
CA PHE A 153 -1.94 -0.91 19.44
C PHE A 153 -1.84 0.42 18.69
N GLY A 154 -0.83 0.59 17.84
CA GLY A 154 -0.70 1.75 16.95
C GLY A 154 -1.47 1.59 15.63
N LEU A 155 -2.04 0.41 15.37
CA LEU A 155 -2.72 0.05 14.12
C LEU A 155 -1.90 0.34 12.86
N LEU A 156 -0.60 0.09 13.00
CA LEU A 156 0.37 0.31 11.93
C LEU A 156 0.34 -0.84 10.94
N ARG A 157 0.51 -0.50 9.66
CA ARG A 157 0.73 -1.49 8.61
C ARG A 157 2.12 -2.10 8.80
N VAL A 158 2.28 -3.36 8.41
CA VAL A 158 3.58 -4.05 8.46
C VAL A 158 4.68 -3.23 7.79
N GLY A 159 4.40 -2.61 6.64
CA GLY A 159 5.36 -1.76 5.93
C GLY A 159 5.80 -0.48 6.66
N GLU A 160 5.18 -0.13 7.78
CA GLU A 160 5.58 0.99 8.65
C GLU A 160 6.45 0.52 9.83
N LEU A 161 6.49 -0.79 10.07
CA LEU A 161 7.19 -1.43 11.19
C LEU A 161 8.48 -2.11 10.75
N VAL A 162 8.51 -2.60 9.50
CA VAL A 162 9.58 -3.46 9.00
C VAL A 162 10.40 -2.77 7.93
N TRP A 163 11.66 -3.19 7.85
CA TRP A 163 12.55 -2.82 6.77
C TRP A 163 12.30 -3.69 5.52
N PRO A 164 12.19 -3.12 4.32
CA PRO A 164 11.97 -3.92 3.12
C PRO A 164 13.09 -4.93 2.85
N ASP A 165 12.73 -6.16 2.48
CA ASP A 165 13.71 -7.19 2.08
C ASP A 165 14.48 -6.77 0.83
N ALA A 166 13.78 -6.17 -0.13
CA ALA A 166 14.37 -5.67 -1.35
C ALA A 166 15.28 -4.46 -1.07
N VAL A 167 16.59 -4.67 -1.24
CA VAL A 167 17.62 -3.67 -0.87
C VAL A 167 17.42 -2.31 -1.54
N GLY A 168 17.05 -2.28 -2.82
CA GLY A 168 16.81 -1.03 -3.56
C GLY A 168 15.55 -0.25 -3.15
N LEU A 169 14.75 -0.77 -2.21
CA LEU A 169 13.56 -0.11 -1.66
C LEU A 169 13.77 0.37 -0.22
N ARG A 170 14.97 0.18 0.33
CA ARG A 170 15.34 0.58 1.69
C ARG A 170 15.67 2.06 1.71
N ASP A 171 14.99 2.80 2.58
CA ASP A 171 15.18 4.23 2.77
C ASP A 171 15.08 4.58 4.25
N TYR A 172 16.18 5.07 4.83
CA TYR A 172 16.26 5.37 6.26
C TYR A 172 15.32 6.51 6.66
N THR A 173 14.94 7.37 5.71
CA THR A 173 13.96 8.42 5.93
C THR A 173 12.56 7.84 6.18
N CYS A 174 12.30 6.59 5.79
CA CYS A 174 11.05 5.88 6.03
C CYS A 174 11.07 5.03 7.31
N LEU A 175 12.13 5.05 8.12
CA LEU A 175 12.17 4.37 9.42
C LEU A 175 11.81 5.29 10.57
N SER A 176 11.02 4.75 11.51
CA SER A 176 10.78 5.38 12.79
C SER A 176 12.10 5.51 13.57
N PRO A 177 12.60 6.73 13.86
CA PRO A 177 13.88 6.88 14.53
C PRO A 177 13.73 6.53 16.01
N ARG A 178 14.66 5.74 16.56
CA ARG A 178 14.68 5.37 17.98
C ARG A 178 14.69 6.59 18.90
N SER A 179 15.34 7.68 18.49
CA SER A 179 15.42 8.94 19.24
C SER A 179 14.06 9.66 19.35
N SER A 180 13.07 9.30 18.54
CA SER A 180 11.71 9.86 18.67
C SER A 180 10.89 9.22 19.78
N VAL A 181 11.37 8.14 20.39
CA VAL A 181 10.64 7.45 21.44
C VAL A 181 10.62 8.32 22.69
N SER A 182 9.42 8.68 23.16
CA SER A 182 9.21 9.32 24.45
C SER A 182 8.27 8.48 25.29
N ILE A 183 8.60 8.29 26.56
CA ILE A 183 7.83 7.48 27.50
C ILE A 183 7.32 8.39 28.61
N ASP A 184 6.03 8.30 28.86
CA ASP A 184 5.29 8.99 29.91
C ASP A 184 4.69 7.94 30.87
N GLN A 185 4.14 8.37 32.00
CA GLN A 185 3.63 7.47 33.06
C GLN A 185 2.56 6.48 32.58
N SER A 186 1.76 6.89 31.60
CA SER A 186 0.66 6.06 31.07
C SER A 186 0.89 5.60 29.63
N SER A 187 1.86 6.16 28.92
CA SER A 187 1.95 6.05 27.46
C SER A 187 3.36 6.05 26.93
N PHE A 188 3.54 5.61 25.69
CA PHE A 188 4.72 5.96 24.92
C PHE A 188 4.34 6.50 23.55
N THR A 189 5.21 7.34 23.00
CA THR A 189 5.08 7.95 21.68
C THR A 189 6.30 7.64 20.83
N PHE A 190 6.15 7.69 19.51
CA PHE A 190 7.24 7.65 18.54
C PHE A 190 6.79 8.22 17.19
N CYS A 191 7.72 8.73 16.40
CA CYS A 191 7.42 9.26 15.08
C CYS A 191 7.45 8.14 14.03
N VAL A 192 6.38 8.03 13.24
CA VAL A 192 6.37 7.26 12.00
C VAL A 192 6.56 8.25 10.85
N PRO A 193 7.62 8.12 10.04
CA PRO A 193 7.91 9.05 8.97
C PRO A 193 6.93 8.95 7.79
N GLN A 194 7.21 9.77 6.78
CA GLN A 194 6.40 10.01 5.58
C GLN A 194 5.96 8.71 4.90
N ARG A 195 4.71 8.71 4.38
CA ARG A 195 4.06 7.53 3.80
C ARG A 195 3.68 7.76 2.34
N LYS A 196 3.44 6.67 1.61
CA LYS A 196 2.82 6.71 0.28
C LYS A 196 1.48 7.47 0.23
N SER A 197 0.73 7.50 1.34
CA SER A 197 -0.56 8.22 1.45
C SER A 197 -0.45 9.61 2.07
N ASP A 198 0.75 10.01 2.49
CA ASP A 198 1.02 11.31 3.08
C ASP A 198 1.38 12.28 1.97
N VAL A 199 0.37 12.94 1.41
CA VAL A 199 0.51 13.88 0.29
C VAL A 199 1.35 15.10 0.67
N CYS A 200 1.39 15.43 1.97
CA CYS A 200 2.09 16.60 2.51
C CYS A 200 3.50 16.27 3.02
N PHE A 201 3.86 14.98 3.11
CA PHE A 201 5.17 14.53 3.55
C PHE A 201 5.54 15.04 4.96
N GLU A 202 4.59 15.07 5.90
CA GLU A 202 4.83 15.59 7.25
C GLU A 202 5.21 14.49 8.26
N GLY A 203 4.90 13.22 7.96
CA GLY A 203 5.00 12.14 8.95
C GLY A 203 3.96 12.28 10.05
N HIS A 204 3.91 11.33 10.99
CA HIS A 204 2.91 11.34 12.06
C HIS A 204 3.49 10.86 13.38
N LEU A 205 3.15 11.53 14.48
CA LEU A 205 3.47 11.09 15.83
C LEU A 205 2.44 10.05 16.29
N ILE A 206 2.89 8.84 16.55
CA ILE A 206 2.07 7.78 17.14
C ILE A 206 2.18 7.90 18.63
N ARG A 207 1.04 7.87 19.32
CA ARG A 207 0.95 7.72 20.77
C ARG A 207 0.20 6.44 21.06
N ILE A 208 0.79 5.55 21.83
CA ILE A 208 0.15 4.32 22.27
C ILE A 208 -0.34 4.54 23.70
N THR A 209 -1.62 4.93 23.76
CA THR A 209 -2.44 5.05 25.00
C THR A 209 -3.95 5.17 24.78
N LEU A 210 -4.49 5.04 23.58
CA LEU A 210 -5.59 5.96 23.27
C LEU A 210 -7.01 5.38 23.12
N PRO A 211 -8.01 6.22 23.44
CA PRO A 211 -9.42 6.00 23.18
C PRO A 211 -9.75 5.97 21.67
N PRO A 212 -10.96 5.50 21.30
CA PRO A 212 -11.28 5.11 19.94
C PRO A 212 -11.16 6.22 18.86
N SER A 213 -11.33 7.50 19.19
CA SER A 213 -11.31 8.60 18.21
C SER A 213 -9.93 8.91 17.64
N GLN A 214 -8.88 8.86 18.46
CA GLN A 214 -7.49 9.10 18.04
C GLN A 214 -6.94 7.93 17.21
N ILE A 215 -7.38 6.71 17.54
CA ILE A 215 -7.11 5.49 16.78
C ILE A 215 -7.55 5.63 15.31
N GLN A 216 -8.75 6.18 15.05
CA GLN A 216 -9.26 6.37 13.69
C GLN A 216 -8.45 7.38 12.89
N ALA A 217 -8.05 8.49 13.52
CA ALA A 217 -7.27 9.55 12.89
C ALA A 217 -5.87 9.05 12.50
N ILE A 218 -5.19 8.31 13.39
CA ILE A 218 -3.85 7.77 13.18
C ILE A 218 -3.79 6.75 12.01
N GLY A 219 -4.82 5.92 11.86
CA GLY A 219 -4.91 4.92 10.79
C GLY A 219 -5.17 5.50 9.39
N GLY A 220 -5.52 6.80 9.29
CA GLY A 220 -5.88 7.44 8.02
C GLY A 220 -7.11 6.82 7.36
N TRP A 221 -8.07 6.31 8.16
CA TRP A 221 -9.22 5.55 7.65
C TRP A 221 -10.45 6.42 7.48
N SER A 222 -10.99 6.46 6.26
CA SER A 222 -12.25 7.13 5.94
C SER A 222 -13.50 6.31 6.33
N SER A 223 -13.37 5.03 6.69
CA SER A 223 -14.50 4.14 6.98
C SER A 223 -14.60 3.72 8.44
N SER A 224 -15.82 3.51 8.93
CA SER A 224 -16.12 3.01 10.29
C SER A 224 -15.84 1.52 10.49
N ALA A 225 -15.23 0.83 9.52
CA ALA A 225 -14.99 -0.62 9.57
C ALA A 225 -14.12 -1.04 10.77
N TRP A 226 -13.18 -0.19 11.20
CA TRP A 226 -12.33 -0.43 12.37
C TRP A 226 -13.14 -0.44 13.68
N GLN A 227 -14.30 0.23 13.74
CA GLN A 227 -15.17 0.18 14.92
C GLN A 227 -15.64 -1.25 15.20
N ARG A 228 -15.71 -2.14 14.20
CA ARG A 228 -16.02 -3.56 14.42
C ARG A 228 -14.90 -4.33 15.12
N TYR A 229 -13.64 -3.90 14.95
CA TYR A 229 -12.50 -4.49 15.65
C TYR A 229 -12.48 -4.07 17.13
N VAL A 230 -12.89 -2.83 17.43
CA VAL A 230 -12.85 -2.25 18.79
C VAL A 230 -14.12 -2.54 19.60
N ARG A 231 -15.30 -2.63 18.96
CA ARG A 231 -16.61 -2.86 19.61
C ARG A 231 -16.75 -4.19 20.37
N LYS A 232 -15.85 -5.15 20.19
CA LYS A 232 -15.94 -6.47 20.87
C LYS A 232 -15.12 -6.56 22.16
N ASN A 233 -14.51 -5.46 22.64
CA ASN A 233 -13.68 -5.50 23.83
C ASN A 233 -14.45 -5.04 25.09
N PRO A 234 -14.83 -5.96 26.01
CA PRO A 234 -15.46 -5.58 27.27
C PRO A 234 -14.57 -4.74 28.20
N VAL A 235 -13.24 -4.71 27.99
CA VAL A 235 -12.30 -3.89 28.77
C VAL A 235 -12.40 -2.41 28.42
N LEU A 236 -12.77 -2.05 27.17
CA LEU A 236 -12.92 -0.65 26.76
C LEU A 236 -14.16 0.04 27.32
N LEU A 237 -15.09 -0.72 27.90
CA LEU A 237 -16.23 -0.17 28.64
C LEU A 237 -15.87 0.12 30.10
N GLN A 238 -14.80 -0.48 30.64
CA GLN A 238 -14.35 -0.25 32.03
C GLN A 238 -13.39 0.95 32.17
N THR A 239 -12.87 1.50 31.06
CA THR A 239 -12.01 2.68 31.07
C THR A 239 -12.75 3.98 30.71
N LEU A 240 -14.08 3.93 30.61
CA LEU A 240 -14.97 5.08 30.32
C LEU A 240 -16.01 5.33 31.43
N LEU A 241 -15.84 4.71 32.60
CA LEU A 241 -16.43 5.08 33.89
C LEU A 241 -15.30 5.28 34.89
#